data_AF-A0A1I0ZU76-F1
#
_entry.id   AF-A0A1I0ZU76-F1
#
_cell.length_a   1.000
_cell.length_b   1.000
_cell.length_c   1.000
_cell.angle_alpha   90.00
_cell.angle_beta   90.00
_cell.angle_gamma   90.00
#
_symmetry.space_group_name_H-M   'P 1'
#
loop_
_entity.id
_entity.type
_entity.pdbx_description
1 polymer ?
#
loop_
_entity_poly.entity_id
_entity_poly.type
_entity_poly.pdbx_seq_one_letter_code
_entity_poly.pdbx_strand_id
1 'polypeptide(L)'
;MEEKNDLIKLKQAYAELGLPEDADREALDNRYYVLTRRARTQKMREHGEAPAGERVDEDKVNAAYRFIKDYEEAQAKDAYARETYGSDPKKAARAVKRAHFFHYYKFHILGAIVLLIAIGYGIKSYVDHRHEQAELAKLPPVDVSVMFFGNYLYGDGINPDMTNVEADILKQFPDWKRVVASLTYVPAETRSEQDMALLQKSMLVLMTDKSDLYIMDKINFEKLAPQEGLLPLDGDDFPASVQVKSKTDADTAERVYGVDLSGSSLMKALGLQGTTEFIAGIRGNAKHPDQAKAFMRHYLGGS
;
A
#
# COMPACT_ATOMS: atom_id res chain seq x y z
N MET A 1 -4.13 15.43 57.64
CA MET A 1 -3.11 15.35 58.71
C MET A 1 -1.71 15.54 58.14
N GLU A 2 -1.45 15.02 56.94
CA GLU A 2 -0.19 15.17 56.17
C GLU A 2 0.07 16.62 55.70
N GLU A 3 -0.90 17.28 55.07
CA GLU A 3 -0.79 18.68 54.62
C GLU A 3 -0.46 19.67 55.75
N LYS A 4 -1.02 19.46 56.94
CA LYS A 4 -0.73 20.28 58.13
C LYS A 4 0.71 20.06 58.62
N ASN A 5 1.25 18.86 58.45
CA ASN A 5 2.63 18.53 58.83
C ASN A 5 3.63 19.12 57.82
N ASP A 6 3.29 19.09 56.53
CA ASP A 6 4.14 19.67 55.49
C ASP A 6 4.19 21.20 55.55
N LEU A 7 3.08 21.85 55.89
CA LEU A 7 3.06 23.29 56.18
C LEU A 7 3.94 23.64 57.39
N ILE A 8 3.95 22.82 58.45
CA ILE A 8 4.84 23.04 59.61
C ILE A 8 6.30 22.89 59.20
N LYS A 9 6.64 21.88 58.41
CA LYS A 9 8.00 21.67 57.88
C LYS A 9 8.44 22.77 56.93
N LEU A 10 7.52 23.29 56.10
CA LEU A 10 7.79 24.40 55.18
C LEU A 10 8.16 25.67 55.96
N LYS A 11 7.37 26.00 56.99
CA LYS A 11 7.64 27.13 57.89
C LYS A 11 9.00 26.97 58.59
N GLN A 12 9.30 25.75 59.05
CA GLN A 12 10.59 25.45 59.65
C GLN A 12 11.74 25.61 58.65
N ALA A 13 11.59 25.15 57.40
CA ALA A 13 12.60 25.30 56.36
C ALA A 13 12.85 26.78 56.02
N TYR A 14 11.81 27.61 55.91
CA TYR A 14 11.95 29.06 55.73
C TYR A 14 12.67 29.72 56.93
N ALA A 15 12.32 29.32 58.15
CA ALA A 15 12.98 29.79 59.37
C ALA A 15 14.47 29.36 59.44
N GLU A 16 14.81 28.15 59.01
CA GLU A 16 16.20 27.66 58.94
C GLU A 16 17.05 28.47 57.94
N LEU A 17 16.44 28.98 56.87
CA LEU A 17 17.09 29.90 55.94
C LEU A 17 17.04 31.37 56.40
N GLY A 18 16.27 31.69 57.45
CA GLY A 18 16.06 33.04 57.94
C GLY A 18 15.30 33.92 56.93
N LEU A 19 14.37 33.32 56.19
CA LEU A 19 13.51 33.97 55.23
C LEU A 19 12.07 34.03 55.77
N PRO A 20 11.30 35.07 55.39
CA PRO A 20 9.87 35.05 55.61
C PRO A 20 9.21 33.95 54.75
N GLU A 21 8.05 33.45 55.19
CA GLU A 21 7.33 32.35 54.54
C GLU A 21 6.82 32.68 53.12
N ASP A 22 6.80 33.97 52.75
CA ASP A 22 6.36 34.51 51.47
C ASP A 22 7.52 35.00 50.58
N ALA A 23 8.77 34.65 50.93
CA ALA A 23 9.94 35.00 50.13
C ALA A 23 9.82 34.45 48.70
N ASP A 24 10.16 35.28 47.71
CA ASP A 24 10.16 34.84 46.32
C ASP A 24 11.34 33.89 46.03
N ARG A 25 11.26 33.23 44.86
CA ARG A 25 12.26 32.27 44.41
C ARG A 25 13.66 32.87 44.31
N GLU A 26 13.74 34.14 43.90
CA GLU A 26 15.00 34.86 43.78
C GLU A 26 15.63 35.11 45.16
N ALA A 27 14.83 35.50 46.16
CA ALA A 27 15.26 35.66 47.54
C ALA A 27 15.70 34.32 48.16
N LEU A 28 15.00 33.23 47.87
CA LEU A 28 15.36 31.88 48.28
C LEU A 28 16.73 31.46 47.73
N ASP A 29 16.92 31.57 46.41
CA ASP A 29 18.17 31.22 45.73
C ASP A 29 19.34 32.10 46.21
N ASN A 30 19.12 33.41 46.35
CA ASN A 30 20.11 34.36 46.85
C ASN A 30 20.52 34.06 48.29
N ARG A 31 19.56 33.74 49.16
CA ARG A 31 19.84 33.43 50.56
C ARG A 31 20.61 32.13 50.71
N TYR A 32 20.21 31.10 49.98
CA TYR A 32 20.92 29.82 49.93
C TYR A 32 22.37 30.01 49.47
N TYR A 33 22.61 30.83 48.43
CA TYR A 33 23.95 31.16 47.97
C TYR A 33 24.80 31.84 49.06
N VAL A 34 24.25 32.83 49.76
CA VAL A 34 24.94 33.54 50.85
C VAL A 34 25.29 32.60 52.01
N LEU A 35 24.35 31.76 52.45
CA LEU A 35 24.54 30.84 53.57
C LEU A 35 25.58 29.75 53.23
N THR A 36 25.52 29.20 52.02
CA THR A 36 26.50 28.21 51.55
C THR A 36 27.90 28.81 51.44
N ARG A 37 28.03 30.06 50.94
CA ARG A 37 29.31 30.78 50.89
C ARG A 37 29.87 31.05 52.30
N ARG A 38 29.01 31.41 53.26
CA ARG A 38 29.39 31.61 54.67
C ARG A 38 29.84 30.30 55.32
N ALA A 39 29.10 29.21 55.12
CA ALA A 39 29.45 27.88 55.63
C ALA A 39 30.83 27.41 55.12
N ARG A 40 31.10 27.58 53.81
CA ARG A 40 32.41 27.27 53.21
C ARG A 40 33.54 28.12 53.80
N THR A 41 33.30 29.42 53.99
CA THR A 41 34.28 30.34 54.58
C THR A 41 34.57 30.01 56.05
N GLN A 42 33.55 29.54 56.80
CA GLN A 42 33.70 29.12 58.20
C GLN A 42 34.48 27.80 58.31
N LYS A 43 34.23 26.82 57.44
CA LYS A 43 35.02 25.58 57.35
C LYS A 43 36.50 25.85 57.06
N MET A 44 36.82 26.85 56.24
CA MET A 44 38.22 27.25 55.97
C MET A 44 38.91 27.94 57.17
N ARG A 45 38.16 28.39 58.19
CA ARG A 45 38.68 29.12 59.36
C ARG A 45 38.78 28.25 60.63
N GLU A 46 38.58 26.94 60.54
CA GLU A 46 38.50 26.00 61.69
C GLU A 46 39.78 25.86 62.55
N HIS A 47 40.82 26.67 62.34
CA HIS A 47 41.95 26.81 63.26
C HIS A 47 41.88 28.00 64.24
N GLY A 48 40.78 28.77 64.26
CA GLY A 48 40.57 29.86 65.24
C GLY A 48 39.19 29.81 65.88
N GLU A 49 39.13 29.96 67.22
CA GLU A 49 37.91 29.96 68.04
C GLU A 49 36.88 31.00 67.54
N ALA A 50 35.89 30.55 66.77
CA ALA A 50 34.66 31.29 66.55
C ALA A 50 33.61 30.86 67.61
N PRO A 51 32.87 31.81 68.23
CA PRO A 51 31.88 31.51 69.25
C PRO A 51 30.80 30.56 68.69
N ALA A 52 30.42 29.56 69.48
CA ALA A 52 29.58 28.43 69.09
C ALA A 52 28.15 28.79 68.62
N GLY A 53 27.73 30.06 68.73
CA GLY A 53 26.39 30.54 68.36
C GLY A 53 26.21 30.99 66.90
N GLU A 54 27.26 31.01 66.08
CA GLU A 54 27.22 31.61 64.72
C GLU A 54 27.65 30.68 63.56
N ARG A 55 27.81 29.38 63.81
CA ARG A 55 28.19 28.42 62.77
C ARG A 55 26.98 28.08 61.89
N VAL A 56 27.13 28.24 60.58
CA VAL A 56 26.12 27.82 59.61
C VAL A 56 26.21 26.30 59.42
N ASP A 57 25.12 25.60 59.72
CA ASP A 57 24.98 24.18 59.47
C ASP A 57 24.60 23.95 57.99
N GLU A 58 25.59 23.57 57.18
CA GLU A 58 25.43 23.39 55.73
C GLU A 58 24.39 22.32 55.37
N ASP A 59 24.27 21.26 56.18
CA ASP A 59 23.35 20.15 55.90
C ASP A 59 21.90 20.60 56.11
N LYS A 60 21.64 21.39 57.15
CA LYS A 60 20.32 22.00 57.39
C LYS A 60 19.94 22.99 56.30
N VAL A 61 20.87 23.85 55.88
CA VAL A 61 20.64 24.81 54.78
C VAL A 61 20.30 24.08 53.48
N ASN A 62 21.02 23.01 53.15
CA ASN A 62 20.76 22.20 51.96
C ASN A 62 19.40 21.48 52.04
N ALA A 63 19.07 20.91 53.20
CA ALA A 63 17.81 20.21 53.41
C ALA A 63 16.61 21.16 53.31
N ALA A 64 16.70 22.34 53.96
CA ALA A 64 15.66 23.36 53.92
C ALA A 64 15.43 23.88 52.50
N TYR A 65 16.49 24.22 51.76
CA TYR A 65 16.40 24.69 50.38
C TYR A 65 15.74 23.65 49.45
N ARG A 66 16.19 22.38 49.51
CA ARG A 66 15.60 21.30 48.71
C ARG A 66 14.13 21.08 49.05
N PHE A 67 13.79 21.09 50.33
CA PHE A 67 12.42 20.88 50.78
C PHE A 67 11.47 21.97 50.25
N ILE A 68 11.85 23.25 50.37
CA ILE A 68 11.04 24.37 49.86
C ILE A 68 10.86 24.23 48.34
N LYS A 69 11.95 23.99 47.61
CA LYS A 69 11.92 23.85 46.15
C LYS A 69 11.04 22.67 45.71
N ASP A 70 11.20 21.51 46.31
CA ASP A 70 10.43 20.31 45.97
C ASP A 70 8.93 20.51 46.30
N TYR A 71 8.63 21.21 47.40
CA TYR A 71 7.27 21.57 47.78
C TYR A 71 6.62 22.53 46.76
N GLU A 72 7.33 23.58 46.36
CA GLU A 72 6.86 24.54 45.34
C GLU A 72 6.67 23.88 43.96
N GLU A 73 7.61 23.03 43.55
CA GLU A 73 7.50 22.28 42.29
C GLU A 73 6.31 21.30 42.31
N ALA A 74 6.05 20.65 43.45
CA ALA A 74 4.89 19.78 43.61
C ALA A 74 3.57 20.57 43.52
N GLN A 75 3.47 21.71 44.21
CA GLN A 75 2.30 22.59 44.14
C GLN A 75 2.07 23.13 42.72
N ALA A 76 3.13 23.54 42.02
CA ALA A 76 3.04 24.02 40.64
C ALA A 76 2.56 22.92 39.67
N LYS A 77 3.06 21.68 39.81
CA LYS A 77 2.60 20.53 39.02
C LYS A 77 1.14 20.19 39.29
N ASP A 78 0.72 20.23 40.55
CA ASP A 78 -0.67 19.97 40.95
C ASP A 78 -1.61 21.08 40.47
N ALA A 79 -1.20 22.34 40.55
CA ALA A 79 -1.96 23.48 40.02
C ALA A 79 -2.14 23.36 38.50
N TYR A 80 -1.05 23.12 37.76
CA TYR A 80 -1.08 22.90 36.32
C TYR A 80 -1.97 21.71 35.93
N ALA A 81 -1.91 20.62 36.69
CA ALA A 81 -2.74 19.44 36.46
C ALA A 81 -4.23 19.72 36.72
N ARG A 82 -4.57 20.50 37.75
CA ARG A 82 -5.96 20.89 38.04
C ARG A 82 -6.51 21.87 37.01
N GLU A 83 -5.70 22.80 36.53
CA GLU A 83 -6.07 23.74 35.47
C GLU A 83 -6.30 23.03 34.13
N THR A 84 -5.39 22.11 33.76
CA THR A 84 -5.42 21.45 32.46
C THR A 84 -6.39 20.26 32.42
N TYR A 85 -6.56 19.52 33.53
CA TYR A 85 -7.30 18.26 33.56
C TYR A 85 -8.47 18.22 34.56
N GLY A 86 -8.75 19.35 35.25
CA GLY A 86 -9.90 19.54 36.13
C GLY A 86 -9.62 19.36 37.63
N SER A 87 -10.56 19.80 38.47
CA SER A 87 -10.41 19.92 39.93
C SER A 87 -10.39 18.59 40.70
N ASP A 88 -10.71 17.46 40.07
CA ASP A 88 -10.67 16.13 40.70
C ASP A 88 -9.23 15.56 40.63
N PRO A 89 -8.51 15.45 41.77
CA PRO A 89 -7.11 15.06 41.80
C PRO A 89 -6.89 13.63 41.26
N LYS A 90 -7.85 12.72 41.44
CA LYS A 90 -7.71 11.33 40.94
C LYS A 90 -7.88 11.28 39.42
N LYS A 91 -8.77 12.11 38.86
CA LYS A 91 -8.97 12.21 37.41
C LYS A 91 -7.81 12.94 36.74
N ALA A 92 -7.33 14.04 37.32
CA ALA A 92 -6.17 14.78 36.83
C ALA A 92 -4.93 13.89 36.77
N ALA A 93 -4.63 13.15 37.84
CA ALA A 93 -3.49 12.22 37.87
C ALA A 93 -3.59 11.11 36.80
N ARG A 94 -4.80 10.57 36.55
CA ARG A 94 -5.02 9.59 35.46
C ARG A 94 -4.87 10.22 34.08
N ALA A 95 -5.33 11.46 33.90
CA ALA A 95 -5.23 12.19 32.65
C ALA A 95 -3.77 12.50 32.29
N VAL A 96 -2.97 12.98 33.25
CA VAL A 96 -1.51 13.19 33.08
C VAL A 96 -0.81 11.91 32.65
N LYS A 97 -1.09 10.77 33.32
CA LYS A 97 -0.50 9.47 32.96
C LYS A 97 -0.89 9.01 31.56
N ARG A 98 -2.15 9.17 31.16
CA ARG A 98 -2.60 8.85 29.79
C ARG A 98 -1.97 9.77 28.76
N ALA A 99 -1.91 11.08 29.03
CA ALA A 99 -1.27 12.05 28.14
C ALA A 99 0.22 11.71 27.93
N HIS A 100 0.93 11.37 29.01
CA HIS A 100 2.31 10.90 28.93
C HIS A 100 2.45 9.60 28.11
N PHE A 101 1.54 8.64 28.32
CA PHE A 101 1.50 7.41 27.53
C PHE A 101 1.29 7.70 26.03
N PHE A 102 0.29 8.51 25.66
CA PHE A 102 0.08 8.86 24.25
C PHE A 102 1.24 9.68 23.68
N HIS A 103 1.83 10.59 24.46
CA HIS A 103 2.97 11.37 24.01
C HIS A 103 4.16 10.49 23.62
N TYR A 104 4.47 9.48 24.45
CA TYR A 104 5.59 8.58 24.26
C TYR A 104 5.29 7.47 23.23
N TYR A 105 4.08 6.90 23.25
CA TYR A 105 3.72 5.72 22.46
C TYR A 105 2.91 6.01 21.18
N LYS A 106 2.66 7.27 20.82
CA LYS A 106 1.87 7.65 19.62
C LYS A 106 2.28 6.90 18.35
N PHE A 107 3.58 6.73 18.10
CA PHE A 107 4.08 6.06 16.90
C PHE A 107 3.94 4.53 16.97
N HIS A 108 4.07 3.93 18.16
CA HIS A 108 3.83 2.50 18.35
C HIS A 108 2.36 2.14 18.15
N ILE A 109 1.45 2.99 18.67
CA ILE A 109 0.00 2.83 18.48
C ILE A 109 -0.36 2.97 16.99
N LEU A 110 0.19 3.99 16.31
CA LEU A 110 -0.03 4.17 14.88
C LEU A 110 0.48 2.96 14.07
N GLY A 111 1.69 2.48 14.38
CA GLY A 111 2.25 1.29 13.75
C GLY A 111 1.41 0.03 13.98
N ALA A 112 0.91 -0.18 15.20
CA ALA A 112 0.02 -1.29 15.52
C ALA A 112 -1.30 -1.22 14.75
N ILE A 113 -1.89 -0.03 14.59
CA ILE A 113 -3.10 0.17 13.79
C ILE A 113 -2.85 -0.17 12.32
N VAL A 114 -1.77 0.36 11.73
CA VAL A 114 -1.40 0.06 10.34
C VAL A 114 -1.16 -1.43 10.14
N LEU A 115 -0.47 -2.09 11.09
CA LEU A 115 -0.22 -3.52 11.04
C LEU A 115 -1.52 -4.34 11.10
N LEU A 116 -2.46 -3.97 11.98
CA LEU A 116 -3.76 -4.64 12.07
C LEU A 116 -4.57 -4.47 10.79
N ILE A 117 -4.55 -3.28 10.19
CA ILE A 117 -5.18 -3.02 8.90
C ILE A 117 -4.55 -3.90 7.80
N ALA A 118 -3.22 -3.95 7.73
CA ALA A 118 -2.50 -4.77 6.75
C ALA A 118 -2.80 -6.28 6.91
N ILE A 119 -2.84 -6.79 8.14
CA ILE A 119 -3.23 -8.18 8.43
C ILE A 119 -4.67 -8.43 8.01
N GLY A 120 -5.60 -7.52 8.33
CA GLY A 120 -7.00 -7.64 7.93
C GLY A 120 -7.18 -7.72 6.41
N TYR A 121 -6.52 -6.82 5.67
CA TYR A 121 -6.52 -6.86 4.20
C TYR A 121 -5.84 -8.13 3.65
N GLY A 122 -4.75 -8.58 4.27
CA GLY A 122 -4.05 -9.80 3.89
C GLY A 122 -4.92 -11.05 4.04
N ILE A 123 -5.62 -11.19 5.18
CA ILE A 123 -6.54 -12.32 5.41
C ILE A 123 -7.70 -12.27 4.41
N LYS A 124 -8.33 -11.10 4.22
CA LYS A 124 -9.43 -10.94 3.25
C LYS A 124 -8.98 -11.32 1.83
N SER A 125 -7.84 -10.79 1.39
CA SER A 125 -7.28 -11.08 0.06
C SER A 125 -6.96 -12.57 -0.11
N TYR A 126 -6.41 -13.22 0.93
CA TYR A 126 -6.13 -14.64 0.90
C TYR A 126 -7.41 -15.49 0.78
N VAL A 127 -8.43 -15.18 1.59
CA VAL A 127 -9.73 -15.88 1.57
C VAL A 127 -10.42 -15.69 0.22
N ASP A 128 -10.53 -14.45 -0.27
CA ASP A 128 -11.14 -14.13 -1.56
C ASP A 128 -10.45 -14.91 -2.69
N HIS A 129 -9.11 -14.92 -2.72
CA HIS A 129 -8.34 -15.64 -3.73
C HIS A 129 -8.56 -17.16 -3.66
N ARG A 130 -8.66 -17.74 -2.46
CA ARG A 130 -8.94 -19.17 -2.29
C ARG A 130 -10.35 -19.54 -2.72
N HIS A 131 -11.35 -18.70 -2.43
CA HIS A 131 -12.71 -18.89 -2.91
C HIS A 131 -12.78 -18.81 -4.42
N GLU A 132 -12.15 -17.79 -5.01
CA GLU A 132 -12.07 -17.63 -6.47
C GLU A 132 -11.38 -18.83 -7.13
N GLN A 133 -10.25 -19.30 -6.59
CA GLN A 133 -9.60 -20.51 -7.08
C GLN A 133 -10.48 -21.76 -6.94
N ALA A 134 -11.22 -21.90 -5.85
CA ALA A 134 -12.11 -23.03 -5.63
C ALA A 134 -13.30 -23.02 -6.60
N GLU A 135 -13.87 -21.85 -6.89
CA GLU A 135 -14.91 -21.69 -7.90
C GLU A 135 -14.36 -21.95 -9.31
N LEU A 136 -13.20 -21.39 -9.65
CA LEU A 136 -12.53 -21.64 -10.94
C LEU A 136 -12.16 -23.12 -11.13
N ALA A 137 -11.81 -23.83 -10.05
CA ALA A 137 -11.48 -25.25 -10.09
C ALA A 137 -12.72 -26.16 -10.28
N LYS A 138 -13.93 -25.67 -9.98
CA LYS A 138 -15.18 -26.39 -10.29
C LYS A 138 -15.58 -26.26 -11.76
N LEU A 139 -15.08 -25.24 -12.44
CA LEU A 139 -15.35 -25.07 -13.86
C LEU A 139 -14.60 -26.14 -14.66
N PRO A 140 -15.14 -26.59 -15.81
CA PRO A 140 -14.40 -27.43 -16.74
C PRO A 140 -13.07 -26.77 -17.13
N PRO A 141 -12.04 -27.57 -17.47
CA PRO A 141 -10.81 -27.03 -18.03
C PRO A 141 -11.15 -26.23 -19.29
N VAL A 142 -10.38 -25.16 -19.53
CA VAL A 142 -10.53 -24.36 -20.74
C VAL A 142 -10.01 -25.17 -21.93
N ASP A 143 -10.81 -25.25 -23.00
CA ASP A 143 -10.40 -25.90 -24.25
C ASP A 143 -9.60 -24.95 -25.12
N VAL A 144 -10.00 -23.66 -25.17
CA VAL A 144 -9.24 -22.60 -25.80
C VAL A 144 -9.54 -21.26 -25.15
N SER A 145 -8.49 -20.44 -25.02
CA SER A 145 -8.61 -19.04 -24.63
C SER A 145 -8.25 -18.12 -25.80
N VAL A 146 -9.12 -17.15 -26.08
CA VAL A 146 -9.03 -16.26 -27.25
C VAL A 146 -9.03 -14.80 -26.81
N MET A 147 -8.02 -14.06 -27.23
CA MET A 147 -7.95 -12.61 -27.00
C MET A 147 -8.05 -11.86 -28.31
N PHE A 148 -9.07 -11.02 -28.41
CA PHE A 148 -9.22 -10.04 -29.48
C PHE A 148 -8.42 -8.80 -29.10
N PHE A 149 -7.39 -8.46 -29.88
CA PHE A 149 -6.46 -7.38 -29.58
C PHE A 149 -6.31 -6.46 -30.79
N GLY A 150 -6.98 -5.32 -30.74
CA GLY A 150 -7.00 -4.39 -31.87
C GLY A 150 -8.14 -3.38 -31.76
N ASN A 151 -8.40 -2.68 -32.85
CA ASN A 151 -9.51 -1.73 -32.96
C ASN A 151 -10.86 -2.45 -33.14
N TYR A 152 -11.21 -3.31 -32.19
CA TYR A 152 -12.47 -4.06 -32.13
C TYR A 152 -13.35 -3.57 -30.99
N LEU A 153 -14.65 -3.60 -31.20
CA LEU A 153 -15.67 -3.25 -30.21
C LEU A 153 -16.72 -4.35 -30.15
N TYR A 154 -17.30 -4.55 -28.98
CA TYR A 154 -18.42 -5.47 -28.79
C TYR A 154 -19.46 -4.84 -27.84
N GLY A 155 -20.75 -5.04 -28.13
CA GLY A 155 -21.82 -4.34 -27.43
C GLY A 155 -21.64 -2.81 -27.43
N ASP A 156 -21.87 -2.19 -26.27
CA ASP A 156 -21.90 -0.73 -26.12
C ASP A 156 -20.57 -0.12 -25.60
N GLY A 157 -19.44 -0.84 -25.63
CA GLY A 157 -18.21 -0.33 -25.02
C GLY A 157 -16.88 -1.04 -25.32
N ILE A 158 -15.83 -0.57 -24.64
CA ILE A 158 -14.39 -0.84 -24.88
C ILE A 158 -13.89 -2.13 -24.18
N ASN A 159 -14.57 -2.58 -23.12
CA ASN A 159 -14.31 -3.85 -22.42
C ASN A 159 -15.64 -4.51 -22.02
N PRO A 160 -16.42 -4.97 -23.00
CA PRO A 160 -17.69 -5.63 -22.75
C PRO A 160 -17.46 -7.04 -22.19
N ASP A 161 -18.45 -7.53 -21.46
CA ASP A 161 -18.54 -8.92 -21.07
C ASP A 161 -18.61 -9.81 -22.33
N MET A 162 -17.62 -10.69 -22.50
CA MET A 162 -17.47 -11.57 -23.66
C MET A 162 -18.18 -12.92 -23.47
N THR A 163 -18.94 -13.12 -22.39
CA THR A 163 -19.66 -14.38 -22.09
C THR A 163 -20.54 -14.85 -23.25
N ASN A 164 -21.17 -13.93 -23.97
CA ASN A 164 -21.98 -14.26 -25.15
C ASN A 164 -21.12 -14.79 -26.31
N VAL A 165 -19.96 -14.17 -26.54
CA VAL A 165 -18.98 -14.61 -27.54
C VAL A 165 -18.46 -16.01 -27.19
N GLU A 166 -18.15 -16.27 -25.91
CA GLU A 166 -17.76 -17.60 -25.42
C GLU A 166 -18.84 -18.65 -25.72
N ALA A 167 -20.10 -18.33 -25.42
CA ALA A 167 -21.23 -19.21 -25.68
C ALA A 167 -21.45 -19.46 -27.18
N ASP A 168 -21.28 -18.43 -28.02
CA ASP A 168 -21.43 -18.55 -29.48
C ASP A 168 -20.30 -19.35 -30.13
N ILE A 169 -19.08 -19.26 -29.58
CA ILE A 169 -17.98 -20.16 -29.96
C ILE A 169 -18.32 -21.58 -29.53
N LEU A 170 -18.72 -21.82 -28.27
CA LEU A 170 -19.05 -23.18 -27.79
C LEU A 170 -20.14 -23.87 -28.61
N LYS A 171 -21.15 -23.15 -29.09
CA LYS A 171 -22.19 -23.70 -30.01
C LYS A 171 -21.60 -24.26 -31.31
N GLN A 172 -20.46 -23.74 -31.75
CA GLN A 172 -19.78 -24.15 -32.97
C GLN A 172 -18.77 -25.29 -32.76
N PHE A 173 -18.39 -25.56 -31.50
CA PHE A 173 -17.47 -26.62 -31.12
C PHE A 173 -18.10 -27.52 -30.04
N PRO A 174 -18.97 -28.48 -30.42
CA PRO A 174 -19.74 -29.30 -29.47
C PRO A 174 -18.88 -30.12 -28.50
N ASP A 175 -17.65 -30.44 -28.89
CA ASP A 175 -16.70 -31.20 -28.06
C ASP A 175 -16.01 -30.33 -27.00
N TRP A 176 -16.09 -28.99 -27.13
CA TRP A 176 -15.53 -28.06 -26.17
C TRP A 176 -16.51 -27.81 -25.03
N LYS A 177 -15.98 -27.78 -23.82
CA LYS A 177 -16.71 -27.57 -22.58
C LYS A 177 -16.58 -26.15 -22.08
N ARG A 178 -15.47 -25.47 -22.39
CA ARG A 178 -15.23 -24.10 -21.95
C ARG A 178 -14.31 -23.32 -22.88
N VAL A 179 -14.78 -22.13 -23.26
CA VAL A 179 -13.99 -21.11 -23.95
C VAL A 179 -13.87 -19.91 -23.03
N VAL A 180 -12.72 -19.24 -23.05
CA VAL A 180 -12.54 -17.95 -22.39
C VAL A 180 -12.20 -16.93 -23.46
N ALA A 181 -13.01 -15.89 -23.58
CA ALA A 181 -12.79 -14.83 -24.56
C ALA A 181 -12.52 -13.51 -23.83
N SER A 182 -11.55 -12.75 -24.34
CA SER A 182 -11.27 -11.40 -23.87
C SER A 182 -11.15 -10.46 -25.05
N LEU A 183 -11.52 -9.21 -24.84
CA LEU A 183 -11.36 -8.14 -25.81
C LEU A 183 -10.51 -7.05 -25.16
N THR A 184 -9.49 -6.60 -25.87
CA THR A 184 -8.71 -5.42 -25.50
C THR A 184 -8.67 -4.48 -26.69
N TYR A 185 -9.37 -3.36 -26.52
CA TYR A 185 -9.37 -2.29 -27.49
C TYR A 185 -8.00 -1.62 -27.59
N VAL A 186 -7.50 -1.49 -28.82
CA VAL A 186 -6.31 -0.72 -29.15
C VAL A 186 -6.70 0.36 -30.15
N PRO A 187 -6.53 1.66 -29.81
CA PRO A 187 -6.78 2.73 -30.76
C PRO A 187 -5.93 2.55 -32.02
N ALA A 188 -6.56 2.64 -33.20
CA ALA A 188 -5.84 2.53 -34.48
C ALA A 188 -4.83 3.67 -34.67
N GLU A 189 -5.15 4.86 -34.13
CA GLU A 189 -4.28 6.03 -34.14
C GLU A 189 -4.30 6.71 -32.78
N THR A 190 -3.18 7.28 -32.37
CA THR A 190 -3.09 8.11 -31.17
C THR A 190 -3.44 9.55 -31.53
N ARG A 191 -4.62 10.02 -31.10
CA ARG A 191 -5.08 11.40 -31.36
C ARG A 191 -5.20 12.24 -30.09
N SER A 192 -5.12 11.60 -28.92
CA SER A 192 -5.28 12.25 -27.62
C SER A 192 -4.42 11.60 -26.53
N GLU A 193 -4.27 12.29 -25.40
CA GLU A 193 -3.65 11.71 -24.19
C GLU A 193 -4.40 10.47 -23.68
N GLN A 194 -5.72 10.45 -23.89
CA GLN A 194 -6.55 9.29 -23.57
C GLN A 194 -6.18 8.08 -24.42
N ASP A 195 -5.93 8.26 -25.71
CA ASP A 195 -5.50 7.17 -26.61
C ASP A 195 -4.13 6.64 -26.21
N MET A 196 -3.22 7.53 -25.79
CA MET A 196 -1.91 7.11 -25.24
C MET A 196 -2.06 6.26 -23.98
N ALA A 197 -2.94 6.66 -23.06
CA ALA A 197 -3.20 5.89 -21.84
C ALA A 197 -3.83 4.52 -22.17
N LEU A 198 -4.74 4.46 -23.14
CA LEU A 198 -5.33 3.21 -23.63
C LEU A 198 -4.27 2.29 -24.24
N LEU A 199 -3.38 2.83 -25.07
CA LEU A 199 -2.29 2.07 -25.68
C LEU A 199 -1.31 1.52 -24.63
N GLN A 200 -0.95 2.32 -23.62
CA GLN A 200 -0.10 1.85 -22.52
C GLN A 200 -0.76 0.72 -21.73
N LYS A 201 -2.06 0.87 -21.42
CA LYS A 201 -2.83 -0.15 -20.73
C LYS A 201 -2.94 -1.43 -21.56
N SER A 202 -3.22 -1.33 -22.85
CA SER A 202 -3.38 -2.49 -23.74
C SER A 202 -2.08 -3.30 -23.84
N MET A 203 -0.92 -2.62 -23.87
CA MET A 203 0.38 -3.30 -23.83
C MET A 203 0.61 -4.06 -22.52
N LEU A 204 0.27 -3.47 -21.36
CA LEU A 204 0.34 -4.18 -20.08
C LEU A 204 -0.58 -5.41 -20.04
N VAL A 205 -1.77 -5.31 -20.61
CA VAL A 205 -2.70 -6.45 -20.71
C VAL A 205 -2.08 -7.53 -21.60
N LEU A 206 -1.59 -7.19 -22.79
CA LEU A 206 -0.95 -8.13 -23.71
C LEU A 206 0.25 -8.86 -23.05
N MET A 207 1.08 -8.16 -22.29
CA MET A 207 2.25 -8.75 -21.60
C MET A 207 1.87 -9.75 -20.51
N THR A 208 0.73 -9.56 -19.85
CA THR A 208 0.27 -10.42 -18.74
C THR A 208 -0.75 -11.47 -19.18
N ASP A 209 -1.33 -11.31 -20.37
CA ASP A 209 -2.27 -12.23 -20.96
C ASP A 209 -1.63 -13.61 -21.21
N LYS A 210 -2.46 -14.65 -21.11
CA LYS A 210 -2.07 -16.05 -21.29
C LYS A 210 -3.01 -16.80 -22.23
N SER A 211 -3.67 -16.08 -23.12
CA SER A 211 -4.56 -16.65 -24.12
C SER A 211 -3.79 -17.53 -25.10
N ASP A 212 -4.43 -18.60 -25.56
CA ASP A 212 -3.84 -19.53 -26.52
C ASP A 212 -3.79 -18.91 -27.93
N LEU A 213 -4.82 -18.13 -28.26
CA LEU A 213 -5.06 -17.55 -29.56
C LEU A 213 -5.23 -16.03 -29.47
N TYR A 214 -4.51 -15.31 -30.33
CA TYR A 214 -4.69 -13.89 -30.57
C TYR A 214 -5.41 -13.66 -31.90
N ILE A 215 -6.47 -12.85 -31.87
CA ILE A 215 -7.13 -12.31 -33.05
C ILE A 215 -6.80 -10.82 -33.09
N MET A 216 -6.04 -10.40 -34.10
CA MET A 216 -5.46 -9.06 -34.17
C MET A 216 -5.76 -8.38 -35.49
N ASP A 217 -5.80 -7.06 -35.47
CA ASP A 217 -5.72 -6.29 -36.71
C ASP A 217 -4.30 -6.34 -37.27
N LYS A 218 -4.14 -5.87 -38.51
CA LYS A 218 -2.87 -5.97 -39.21
C LYS A 218 -1.74 -5.24 -38.47
N ILE A 219 -2.03 -4.04 -37.97
CA ILE A 219 -1.05 -3.20 -37.27
C ILE A 219 -0.52 -3.89 -36.01
N ASN A 220 -1.40 -4.54 -35.24
CA ASN A 220 -0.98 -5.22 -34.02
C ASN A 220 -0.27 -6.55 -34.30
N PHE A 221 -0.69 -7.29 -35.33
CA PHE A 221 0.06 -8.48 -35.77
C PHE A 221 1.50 -8.13 -36.19
N GLU A 222 1.68 -7.09 -37.00
CA GLU A 222 3.00 -6.65 -37.48
C GLU A 222 3.91 -6.19 -36.34
N LYS A 223 3.36 -5.72 -35.22
CA LYS A 223 4.13 -5.36 -34.02
C LYS A 223 4.50 -6.58 -33.17
N LEU A 224 3.60 -7.56 -33.06
CA LEU A 224 3.76 -8.70 -32.15
C LEU A 224 4.57 -9.84 -32.78
N ALA A 225 4.34 -10.15 -34.05
CA ALA A 225 4.98 -11.28 -34.72
C ALA A 225 6.53 -11.21 -34.70
N PRO A 226 7.19 -10.04 -34.89
CA PRO A 226 8.64 -9.96 -34.84
C PRO A 226 9.26 -10.26 -33.47
N GLN A 227 8.49 -10.05 -32.39
CA GLN A 227 8.96 -10.18 -31.00
C GLN A 227 8.88 -11.62 -30.46
N GLU A 228 8.80 -12.63 -31.34
CA GLU A 228 8.65 -14.05 -30.98
C GLU A 228 7.41 -14.35 -30.11
N GLY A 229 6.41 -13.45 -30.12
CA GLY A 229 5.18 -13.61 -29.37
C GLY A 229 4.26 -14.71 -29.90
N LEU A 230 4.48 -15.14 -31.15
CA LEU A 230 3.64 -16.08 -31.88
C LEU A 230 4.39 -17.35 -32.25
N LEU A 231 3.68 -18.47 -32.22
CA LEU A 231 4.15 -19.77 -32.67
C LEU A 231 4.22 -19.79 -34.21
N PRO A 232 5.35 -20.22 -34.81
CA PRO A 232 5.39 -20.49 -36.25
C PRO A 232 4.37 -21.56 -36.63
N LEU A 233 3.66 -21.33 -37.74
CA LEU A 233 2.64 -22.22 -38.31
C LEU A 233 3.14 -22.89 -39.59
N ASP A 234 4.46 -22.88 -39.84
CA ASP A 234 5.04 -23.56 -40.99
C ASP A 234 4.76 -25.07 -40.91
N GLY A 235 4.22 -25.63 -41.99
CA GLY A 235 3.84 -27.05 -42.04
C GLY A 235 2.42 -27.35 -41.55
N ASP A 236 1.69 -26.37 -41.02
CA ASP A 236 0.25 -26.51 -40.84
C ASP A 236 -0.49 -26.38 -42.18
N ASP A 237 -1.52 -27.19 -42.36
CA ASP A 237 -2.35 -27.23 -43.59
C ASP A 237 -3.35 -26.06 -43.62
N PHE A 238 -2.83 -24.85 -43.82
CA PHE A 238 -3.62 -23.65 -44.11
C PHE A 238 -3.44 -23.24 -45.58
N PRO A 239 -4.49 -22.80 -46.28
CA PRO A 239 -4.37 -22.34 -47.66
C PRO A 239 -3.35 -21.20 -47.79
N ALA A 240 -2.47 -21.27 -48.79
CA ALA A 240 -1.41 -20.26 -48.98
C ALA A 240 -1.96 -18.83 -49.12
N SER A 241 -3.18 -18.65 -49.61
CA SER A 241 -3.84 -17.35 -49.79
C SER A 241 -4.19 -16.64 -48.48
N VAL A 242 -4.26 -17.36 -47.35
CA VAL A 242 -4.59 -16.79 -46.04
C VAL A 242 -3.40 -16.80 -45.08
N GLN A 243 -2.25 -17.32 -45.50
CA GLN A 243 -1.05 -17.33 -44.66
C GLN A 243 -0.48 -15.92 -44.54
N VAL A 244 -0.30 -15.45 -43.32
CA VAL A 244 0.35 -14.18 -43.02
C VAL A 244 1.76 -14.47 -42.49
N LYS A 245 2.74 -14.00 -43.23
CA LYS A 245 4.16 -14.24 -42.92
C LYS A 245 4.78 -13.06 -42.19
N SER A 246 5.79 -13.36 -41.38
CA SER A 246 6.63 -12.36 -40.73
C SER A 246 8.05 -12.89 -40.54
N LYS A 247 8.94 -12.02 -40.07
CA LYS A 247 10.30 -12.33 -39.65
C LYS A 247 10.44 -11.94 -38.19
N THR A 248 11.15 -12.75 -37.44
CA THR A 248 11.45 -12.44 -36.03
C THR A 248 12.78 -11.71 -35.91
N ASP A 249 12.99 -11.03 -34.80
CA ASP A 249 14.26 -10.36 -34.53
C ASP A 249 15.41 -11.37 -34.36
N ALA A 250 15.10 -12.59 -33.89
CA ALA A 250 16.06 -13.67 -33.69
C ALA A 250 16.31 -14.53 -34.95
N ASP A 251 15.26 -14.78 -35.75
CA ASP A 251 15.33 -15.50 -37.02
C ASP A 251 14.77 -14.64 -38.16
N THR A 252 15.66 -14.25 -39.07
CA THR A 252 15.36 -13.42 -40.25
C THR A 252 14.72 -14.21 -41.40
N ALA A 253 14.60 -15.53 -41.27
CA ALA A 253 13.84 -16.34 -42.20
C ALA A 253 12.35 -15.96 -42.13
N GLU A 254 11.76 -15.74 -43.31
CA GLU A 254 10.34 -15.47 -43.40
C GLU A 254 9.55 -16.76 -43.15
N ARG A 255 8.66 -16.72 -42.16
CA ARG A 255 7.86 -17.85 -41.68
C ARG A 255 6.39 -17.46 -41.54
N VAL A 256 5.50 -18.44 -41.57
CA VAL A 256 4.07 -18.21 -41.35
C VAL A 256 3.84 -18.05 -39.85
N TYR A 257 3.27 -16.93 -39.42
CA TYR A 257 2.96 -16.67 -38.00
C TYR A 257 1.48 -16.36 -37.76
N GLY A 258 0.73 -16.12 -38.82
CA GLY A 258 -0.69 -15.81 -38.73
C GLY A 258 -1.51 -16.38 -39.87
N VAL A 259 -2.81 -16.39 -39.65
CA VAL A 259 -3.82 -16.81 -40.60
C VAL A 259 -4.84 -15.68 -40.74
N ASP A 260 -5.04 -15.19 -41.96
CA ASP A 260 -6.01 -14.16 -42.27
C ASP A 260 -7.43 -14.74 -42.32
N LEU A 261 -8.23 -14.37 -41.32
CA LEU A 261 -9.64 -14.70 -41.16
C LEU A 261 -10.57 -13.55 -41.57
N SER A 262 -10.06 -12.47 -42.16
CA SER A 262 -10.85 -11.28 -42.51
C SER A 262 -12.00 -11.57 -43.49
N GLY A 263 -11.81 -12.58 -44.35
CA GLY A 263 -12.84 -13.07 -45.27
C GLY A 263 -13.81 -14.09 -44.68
N SER A 264 -13.67 -14.47 -43.40
CA SER A 264 -14.49 -15.49 -42.75
C SER A 264 -15.81 -14.96 -42.22
N SER A 265 -16.69 -15.87 -41.81
CA SER A 265 -17.92 -15.55 -41.10
C SER A 265 -17.70 -15.11 -39.64
N LEU A 266 -16.46 -15.08 -39.13
CA LEU A 266 -16.11 -14.80 -37.73
C LEU A 266 -16.74 -13.50 -37.20
N MET A 267 -16.55 -12.38 -37.91
CA MET A 267 -17.04 -11.08 -37.46
C MET A 267 -18.57 -11.09 -37.27
N LYS A 268 -19.29 -11.65 -38.24
CA LYS A 268 -20.75 -11.75 -38.21
C LYS A 268 -21.23 -12.75 -37.16
N ALA A 269 -20.53 -13.87 -37.02
CA ALA A 269 -20.86 -14.92 -36.06
C ALA A 269 -20.72 -14.45 -34.62
N LEU A 270 -19.75 -13.57 -34.33
CA LEU A 270 -19.45 -13.09 -32.98
C LEU A 270 -19.98 -11.69 -32.67
N GLY A 271 -20.59 -11.00 -33.65
CA GLY A 271 -21.17 -9.65 -33.45
C GLY A 271 -20.15 -8.56 -33.14
N LEU A 272 -18.89 -8.74 -33.57
CA LEU A 272 -17.82 -7.75 -33.38
C LEU A 272 -17.99 -6.58 -34.34
N GLN A 273 -17.60 -5.39 -33.87
CA GLN A 273 -17.59 -4.13 -34.63
C GLN A 273 -16.16 -3.57 -34.67
N GLY A 274 -15.93 -2.56 -35.51
CA GLY A 274 -14.64 -1.89 -35.65
C GLY A 274 -13.92 -2.28 -36.95
N THR A 275 -12.65 -2.65 -36.86
CA THR A 275 -11.88 -3.11 -38.03
C THR A 275 -12.39 -4.46 -38.55
N THR A 276 -12.30 -4.64 -39.87
CA THR A 276 -12.64 -5.89 -40.57
C THR A 276 -11.44 -6.81 -40.74
N GLU A 277 -10.27 -6.41 -40.28
CA GLU A 277 -9.05 -7.21 -40.33
C GLU A 277 -9.02 -8.18 -39.14
N PHE A 278 -8.87 -9.48 -39.42
CA PHE A 278 -8.79 -10.52 -38.41
C PHE A 278 -7.62 -11.45 -38.73
N ILE A 279 -6.45 -11.18 -38.17
CA ILE A 279 -5.27 -12.03 -38.29
C ILE A 279 -5.15 -12.85 -37.01
N ALA A 280 -5.31 -14.16 -37.15
CA ALA A 280 -5.23 -15.12 -36.07
C ALA A 280 -3.79 -15.62 -35.90
N GLY A 281 -3.22 -15.49 -34.71
CA GLY A 281 -1.90 -15.99 -34.35
C GLY A 281 -1.94 -16.79 -33.05
N ILE A 282 -1.23 -17.92 -32.99
CA ILE A 282 -1.16 -18.74 -31.78
C ILE A 282 -0.01 -18.21 -30.92
N ARG A 283 -0.24 -18.04 -29.62
CA ARG A 283 0.81 -17.60 -28.70
C ARG A 283 1.95 -18.63 -28.65
N GLY A 284 3.20 -18.19 -28.62
CA GLY A 284 4.38 -19.07 -28.62
C GLY A 284 4.40 -20.13 -27.50
N ASN A 285 3.78 -19.85 -26.35
CA ASN A 285 3.64 -20.76 -25.21
C ASN A 285 2.17 -21.09 -24.87
N ALA A 286 1.30 -21.12 -25.88
CA ALA A 286 -0.10 -21.53 -25.74
C ALA A 286 -0.20 -22.91 -25.06
N LYS A 287 -1.21 -23.07 -24.20
CA LYS A 287 -1.50 -24.34 -23.52
C LYS A 287 -2.29 -25.29 -24.42
N HIS A 288 -3.12 -24.72 -25.30
CA HIS A 288 -4.04 -25.45 -26.17
C HIS A 288 -3.84 -25.10 -27.66
N PRO A 289 -2.63 -25.31 -28.22
CA PRO A 289 -2.31 -24.92 -29.59
C PRO A 289 -3.15 -25.68 -30.63
N ASP A 290 -3.50 -26.94 -30.39
CA ASP A 290 -4.30 -27.74 -31.33
C ASP A 290 -5.75 -27.24 -31.42
N GLN A 291 -6.34 -26.86 -30.29
CA GLN A 291 -7.68 -26.24 -30.26
C GLN A 291 -7.66 -24.85 -30.90
N ALA A 292 -6.58 -24.08 -30.71
CA ALA A 292 -6.39 -22.81 -31.43
C ALA A 292 -6.31 -23.01 -32.96
N LYS A 293 -5.62 -24.06 -33.43
CA LYS A 293 -5.61 -24.41 -34.87
C LYS A 293 -6.98 -24.86 -35.35
N ALA A 294 -7.70 -25.65 -34.56
CA ALA A 294 -9.06 -26.08 -34.89
C ALA A 294 -10.01 -24.87 -35.02
N PHE A 295 -9.87 -23.88 -34.13
CA PHE A 295 -10.58 -22.61 -34.22
C PHE A 295 -10.34 -21.93 -35.58
N MET A 296 -9.06 -21.72 -35.94
CA MET A 296 -8.70 -21.08 -37.21
C MET A 296 -9.27 -21.82 -38.42
N ARG A 297 -9.15 -23.16 -38.45
CA ARG A 297 -9.65 -23.99 -39.55
C ARG A 297 -11.17 -23.91 -39.70
N HIS A 298 -11.91 -23.93 -38.60
CA HIS A 298 -13.36 -23.84 -38.61
C HIS A 298 -13.85 -22.55 -39.30
N TYR A 299 -13.26 -21.40 -38.93
CA TYR A 299 -13.66 -20.12 -39.53
C TYR A 299 -13.13 -19.94 -40.96
N LEU A 300 -12.05 -20.62 -41.36
CA LEU A 300 -11.63 -20.67 -42.76
C LEU A 300 -12.53 -21.55 -43.64
N GLY A 301 -13.00 -22.69 -43.12
CA GLY A 301 -13.77 -23.69 -43.86
C GLY A 301 -15.28 -23.46 -43.87
N GLY A 302 -15.77 -22.52 -43.06
CA GLY A 302 -17.17 -22.10 -43.01
C GLY A 302 -17.55 -21.11 -44.11
N SER A 303 -17.56 -21.58 -45.36
CA SER A 303 -18.19 -20.93 -46.53
C SER A 303 -19.42 -21.71 -46.98
#